data_AF-A0A830BG86-F1
#
_entry.id   AF-A0A830BG86-F1
#
_cell.length_a   1.000
_cell.length_b   1.000
_cell.length_c   1.000
_cell.angle_alpha   90.00
_cell.angle_beta   90.00
_cell.angle_gamma   90.00
#
_symmetry.space_group_name_H-M   'P 1'
#
loop_
_entity.id
_entity.type
_entity.pdbx_description
1 polymer ?
#
loop_
_entity_poly.entity_id
_entity_poly.type
_entity_poly.pdbx_seq_one_letter_code
_entity_poly.pdbx_strand_id
1 'polypeptide(L)'
;MTRTVLPYDSVVSGRTDSNFLVEEFMLLANRTAAEVITRTYPSCALLRKHPEPNMRKLRDFEAFCNKHGLKLDISNSAKLQRSLEHIRGELKNDSVLFDVLMSYAARPMQLASYFCSGETDVGDYGHYALAVPLYTHFTSPLRRYPDIVVHRTLAAALEAEGVYLRRKRMLGNVGREGTLGRCFTGVHFDKYEIECAEAREALASAALKYKVPGTETLADVAAHCNERKLATRHVKDATDKLYMWVLLKKKEILYCEARVLGLGPRLSDVYITTKWTALTAEWLDTTSTLLLSQSTTTHKRSTRKNSPSKSKTIEEIALVVNPAELKLDMNSEAIPNTTNNEPAFFPLTVHLLSTIPIAVHAIGGDDGPLDIVARLYISSYFH
;
A
#
# COMPACT_ATOMS: atom_id res chain seq x y z
N MET A 1 -31.58 -20.56 -16.82
CA MET A 1 -30.78 -20.26 -15.61
C MET A 1 -29.69 -19.27 -15.99
N THR A 2 -29.93 -17.98 -15.83
CA THR A 2 -28.92 -16.93 -15.99
C THR A 2 -27.98 -17.00 -14.79
N ARG A 3 -26.79 -17.57 -14.98
CA ARG A 3 -25.73 -17.57 -13.97
C ARG A 3 -25.37 -16.11 -13.68
N THR A 4 -25.80 -15.58 -12.54
CA THR A 4 -25.48 -14.21 -12.14
C THR A 4 -23.97 -14.11 -11.88
N VAL A 5 -23.29 -13.24 -12.62
CA VAL A 5 -21.85 -12.97 -12.52
C VAL A 5 -21.61 -12.01 -11.34
N LEU A 6 -22.04 -12.41 -10.16
CA LEU A 6 -21.87 -11.62 -8.93
C LEU A 6 -20.76 -12.24 -8.07
N PRO A 7 -19.98 -11.43 -7.34
CA PRO A 7 -18.99 -11.92 -6.38
C PRO A 7 -19.64 -12.91 -5.40
N TYR A 8 -19.03 -14.09 -5.26
CA TYR A 8 -19.52 -15.15 -4.36
C TYR A 8 -18.71 -15.22 -3.07
N ASP A 9 -17.39 -15.04 -3.17
CA ASP A 9 -16.47 -15.06 -2.05
C ASP A 9 -15.27 -14.16 -2.31
N SER A 10 -14.52 -13.87 -1.27
CA SER A 10 -13.20 -13.25 -1.35
C SER A 10 -12.16 -14.22 -0.78
N VAL A 11 -10.86 -13.92 -0.90
CA VAL A 11 -9.75 -14.58 -0.18
C VAL A 11 -8.62 -13.57 -0.04
N VAL A 12 -7.98 -13.48 1.14
CA VAL A 12 -6.73 -12.72 1.27
C VAL A 12 -5.62 -13.47 0.56
N SER A 13 -5.00 -12.82 -0.42
CA SER A 13 -3.87 -13.39 -1.13
C SER A 13 -2.67 -13.53 -0.20
N GLY A 14 -2.29 -14.77 0.11
CA GLY A 14 -1.04 -15.08 0.78
C GLY A 14 0.17 -14.84 -0.13
N ARG A 15 1.35 -14.69 0.50
CA ARG A 15 2.64 -14.70 -0.19
C ARG A 15 3.32 -16.05 0.05
N THR A 16 3.85 -16.63 -1.02
CA THR A 16 4.59 -17.92 -1.01
C THR A 16 6.07 -17.69 -1.25
N ASP A 17 6.91 -18.70 -0.97
CA ASP A 17 8.36 -18.67 -1.24
C ASP A 17 8.66 -18.37 -2.72
N SER A 18 7.83 -18.86 -3.64
CA SER A 18 7.95 -18.55 -5.07
C SER A 18 7.73 -17.05 -5.34
N ASN A 19 6.85 -16.37 -4.60
CA ASN A 19 6.68 -14.93 -4.73
C ASN A 19 7.93 -14.18 -4.26
N PHE A 20 8.53 -14.61 -3.15
CA PHE A 20 9.78 -14.01 -2.62
C PHE A 20 10.94 -14.19 -3.60
N LEU A 21 11.12 -15.41 -4.13
CA LEU A 21 12.18 -15.70 -5.10
C LEU A 21 12.08 -14.77 -6.32
N VAL A 22 10.89 -14.62 -6.90
CA VAL A 22 10.68 -13.76 -8.07
C VAL A 22 10.93 -12.29 -7.71
N GLU A 23 10.49 -11.84 -6.53
CA GLU A 23 10.70 -10.46 -6.08
C GLU A 23 12.19 -10.12 -5.96
N GLU A 24 13.00 -10.98 -5.34
CA GLU A 24 14.44 -10.73 -5.16
C GLU A 24 15.19 -10.58 -6.49
N PHE A 25 14.91 -11.46 -7.46
CA PHE A 25 15.49 -11.33 -8.81
C PHE A 25 15.01 -10.07 -9.53
N MET A 26 13.73 -9.71 -9.36
CA MET A 26 13.20 -8.48 -9.94
C MET A 26 13.84 -7.23 -9.34
N LEU A 27 14.05 -7.20 -8.03
CA LEU A 27 14.73 -6.11 -7.33
C LEU A 27 16.17 -5.96 -7.80
N LEU A 28 16.92 -7.07 -7.90
CA LEU A 28 18.28 -7.06 -8.41
C LEU A 28 18.33 -6.53 -9.85
N ALA A 29 17.48 -7.04 -10.75
CA ALA A 29 17.42 -6.59 -12.14
C ALA A 29 17.07 -5.10 -12.25
N ASN A 30 16.09 -4.63 -11.48
CA ASN A 30 15.69 -3.22 -11.43
C ASN A 30 16.82 -2.31 -10.93
N ARG A 31 17.55 -2.73 -9.88
CA ARG A 31 18.70 -1.98 -9.34
C ARG A 31 19.84 -1.93 -10.35
N THR A 32 20.21 -3.06 -10.96
CA THR A 32 21.26 -3.10 -11.98
C THR A 32 20.90 -2.22 -13.18
N ALA A 33 19.66 -2.26 -13.64
CA ALA A 33 19.18 -1.37 -14.70
C ALA A 33 19.34 0.10 -14.30
N ALA A 34 18.94 0.49 -13.08
CA ALA A 34 19.08 1.84 -12.56
C ALA A 34 20.53 2.31 -12.55
N GLU A 35 21.46 1.46 -12.08
CA GLU A 35 22.89 1.75 -12.06
C GLU A 35 23.44 1.99 -13.48
N VAL A 36 23.11 1.12 -14.43
CA VAL A 36 23.61 1.23 -15.81
C VAL A 36 23.10 2.52 -16.48
N ILE A 37 21.79 2.78 -16.44
CA ILE A 37 21.24 3.97 -17.12
C ILE A 37 21.75 5.28 -16.51
N THR A 38 21.98 5.31 -15.20
CA THR A 38 22.49 6.50 -14.50
C THR A 38 23.96 6.75 -14.85
N ARG A 39 24.76 5.69 -15.01
CA ARG A 39 26.17 5.79 -15.44
C ARG A 39 26.29 6.30 -16.87
N THR A 40 25.47 5.77 -17.78
CA THR A 40 25.58 6.09 -19.22
C THR A 40 24.86 7.37 -19.63
N TYR A 41 23.76 7.71 -18.97
CA TYR A 41 22.93 8.88 -19.26
C TYR A 41 22.58 9.62 -17.96
N PRO A 42 23.57 10.25 -17.28
CA PRO A 42 23.39 10.82 -15.94
C PRO A 42 22.34 11.92 -15.85
N SER A 43 22.08 12.65 -16.94
CA SER A 43 21.04 13.70 -17.00
C SER A 43 19.68 13.21 -17.52
N CYS A 44 19.60 11.96 -18.01
CA CYS A 44 18.44 11.42 -18.72
C CYS A 44 18.09 9.99 -18.26
N ALA A 45 18.31 9.67 -16.99
CA ALA A 45 17.91 8.40 -16.41
C ALA A 45 16.53 8.53 -15.75
N LEU A 46 15.60 7.66 -16.16
CA LEU A 46 14.30 7.55 -15.49
C LEU A 46 14.45 6.64 -14.28
N LEU A 47 14.36 7.24 -13.10
CA LEU A 47 14.54 6.56 -11.81
C LEU A 47 13.25 6.61 -11.00
N ARG A 48 13.22 5.87 -9.90
CA ARG A 48 12.10 5.82 -8.96
C ARG A 48 12.63 5.93 -7.53
N LYS A 49 12.31 7.04 -6.87
CA LYS A 49 12.69 7.30 -5.48
C LYS A 49 11.55 7.01 -4.53
N HIS A 50 11.90 6.81 -3.27
CA HIS A 50 10.96 6.74 -2.16
C HIS A 50 11.55 7.56 -1.02
N PRO A 51 11.07 8.79 -0.81
CA PRO A 51 11.66 9.68 0.18
C PRO A 51 11.42 9.17 1.61
N GLU A 52 12.09 9.82 2.56
CA GLU A 52 11.93 9.51 3.98
C GLU A 52 10.50 9.72 4.48
N PRO A 53 10.07 9.02 5.53
CA PRO A 53 8.75 9.18 6.10
C PRO A 53 8.55 10.61 6.65
N ASN A 54 7.29 11.03 6.77
CA ASN A 54 6.96 12.26 7.48
C ASN A 54 7.36 12.13 8.96
N MET A 55 8.43 12.80 9.35
CA MET A 55 9.04 12.65 10.68
C MET A 55 8.08 12.97 11.83
N ARG A 56 7.16 13.93 11.66
CA ARG A 56 6.15 14.22 12.68
C ARG A 56 5.24 13.01 12.92
N LYS A 57 4.67 12.45 11.85
CA LYS A 57 3.80 11.26 11.95
C LYS A 57 4.57 10.03 12.45
N LEU A 58 5.84 9.91 12.08
CA LEU A 58 6.69 8.80 12.53
C LEU A 58 6.97 8.89 14.04
N ARG A 59 7.20 10.10 14.57
CA ARG A 59 7.30 10.36 16.01
C ARG A 59 5.99 10.08 16.74
N ASP A 60 4.84 10.42 16.14
CA ASP A 60 3.53 10.08 16.71
C ASP A 60 3.35 8.55 16.82
N PHE A 61 3.80 7.79 15.80
CA PHE A 61 3.78 6.33 15.80
C PHE A 61 4.74 5.72 16.84
N GLU A 62 5.96 6.28 16.96
CA GLU A 62 6.93 5.89 18.00
C GLU A 62 6.36 6.11 19.41
N ALA A 63 5.74 7.28 19.66
CA ALA A 63 5.11 7.58 20.93
C ALA A 63 3.95 6.63 21.25
N PHE A 64 3.15 6.25 20.25
CA PHE A 64 2.11 5.23 20.39
C PHE A 64 2.73 3.89 20.82
N CYS A 65 3.75 3.41 20.11
CA CYS A 65 4.41 2.14 20.43
C CYS A 65 4.98 2.15 21.87
N ASN A 66 5.71 3.21 22.23
CA ASN A 66 6.31 3.35 23.56
C ASN A 66 5.26 3.35 24.68
N LYS A 67 4.11 4.00 24.48
CA LYS A 67 2.99 4.00 25.45
C LYS A 67 2.45 2.59 25.70
N HIS A 68 2.54 1.71 24.70
CA HIS A 68 2.10 0.32 24.77
C HIS A 68 3.26 -0.65 25.10
N GLY A 69 4.40 -0.13 25.57
CA GLY A 69 5.55 -0.95 25.97
C GLY A 69 6.38 -1.50 24.80
N LEU A 70 6.07 -1.12 23.56
CA LEU A 70 6.75 -1.58 22.35
C LEU A 70 7.87 -0.61 21.98
N LYS A 71 9.11 -1.08 22.01
CA LYS A 71 10.29 -0.23 21.72
C LYS A 71 10.52 -0.11 20.22
N LEU A 72 10.56 1.12 19.72
CA LEU A 72 10.80 1.43 18.30
C LEU A 72 12.04 2.32 18.14
N ASP A 73 12.96 1.97 17.23
CA ASP A 73 14.08 2.83 16.83
C ASP A 73 13.81 3.40 15.43
N ILE A 74 13.50 4.69 15.35
CA ILE A 74 13.15 5.35 14.09
C ILE A 74 14.34 6.06 13.41
N SER A 75 15.57 5.85 13.87
CA SER A 75 16.73 6.64 13.38
C SER A 75 17.12 6.34 11.93
N ASN A 76 16.85 5.14 11.40
CA ASN A 76 16.94 4.83 9.97
C ASN A 76 16.04 3.64 9.61
N SER A 77 15.86 3.38 8.31
CA SER A 77 15.00 2.31 7.80
C SER A 77 15.38 0.91 8.31
N ALA A 78 16.68 0.61 8.38
CA ALA A 78 17.16 -0.70 8.83
C ALA A 78 16.91 -0.95 10.33
N LYS A 79 16.99 0.09 11.15
CA LYS A 79 16.67 0.02 12.59
C LYS A 79 15.17 -0.05 12.83
N LEU A 80 14.39 0.74 12.09
CA LEU A 80 12.93 0.68 12.12
C LEU A 80 12.44 -0.74 11.79
N GLN A 81 12.95 -1.32 10.70
CA GLN A 81 12.60 -2.68 10.30
C GLN A 81 12.98 -3.72 11.37
N ARG A 82 14.16 -3.60 11.98
CA ARG A 82 14.59 -4.49 13.07
C ARG A 82 13.69 -4.38 14.29
N SER A 83 13.30 -3.17 14.68
CA SER A 83 12.36 -2.96 15.78
C SER A 83 10.99 -3.55 15.47
N LEU A 84 10.46 -3.36 14.26
CA LEU A 84 9.18 -3.97 13.85
C LEU A 84 9.23 -5.50 13.87
N GLU A 85 10.36 -6.10 13.46
CA GLU A 85 10.52 -7.55 13.49
C GLU A 85 10.64 -8.09 14.93
N HIS A 86 11.28 -7.33 15.82
CA HIS A 86 11.28 -7.67 17.26
C HIS A 86 9.86 -7.62 17.84
N ILE A 87 9.10 -6.56 17.54
CA ILE A 87 7.69 -6.42 17.94
C ILE A 87 6.84 -7.57 17.39
N ARG A 88 7.10 -8.04 16.15
CA ARG A 88 6.43 -9.24 15.60
C ARG A 88 6.66 -10.47 16.47
N GLY A 89 7.87 -10.64 17.00
CA GLY A 89 8.21 -11.71 17.93
C GLY A 89 7.49 -11.57 19.28
N GLU A 90 7.46 -10.36 19.86
CA GLU A 90 6.75 -10.08 21.12
C GLU A 90 5.23 -10.31 20.98
N LEU A 91 4.66 -9.98 19.82
CA LEU A 91 3.23 -10.10 19.52
C LEU A 91 2.86 -11.39 18.78
N LYS A 92 3.67 -12.45 18.87
CA LYS A 92 3.39 -13.73 18.19
C LYS A 92 2.01 -14.32 18.54
N ASN A 93 1.52 -14.06 19.75
CA ASN A 93 0.21 -14.53 20.23
C ASN A 93 -0.94 -13.55 19.92
N ASP A 94 -0.64 -12.37 19.35
CA ASP A 94 -1.61 -11.35 18.98
C ASP A 94 -1.29 -10.78 17.59
N SER A 95 -1.51 -11.59 16.56
CA SER A 95 -1.28 -11.20 15.16
C SER A 95 -2.14 -10.02 14.73
N VAL A 96 -3.33 -9.87 15.33
CA VAL A 96 -4.26 -8.76 15.05
C VAL A 96 -3.65 -7.43 15.44
N LEU A 97 -3.07 -7.34 16.64
CA LEU A 97 -2.40 -6.13 17.10
C LEU A 97 -1.17 -5.81 16.24
N PHE A 98 -0.45 -6.84 15.79
CA PHE A 98 0.65 -6.65 14.85
C PHE A 98 0.17 -6.06 13.51
N ASP A 99 -0.93 -6.56 12.93
CA ASP A 99 -1.50 -6.03 11.69
C ASP A 99 -1.97 -4.57 11.83
N VAL A 100 -2.55 -4.24 12.99
CA VAL A 100 -2.90 -2.86 13.37
C VAL A 100 -1.66 -1.97 13.37
N LEU A 101 -0.58 -2.42 14.02
CA LEU A 101 0.68 -1.67 14.10
C LEU A 101 1.28 -1.47 12.73
N MET A 102 1.24 -2.48 11.85
CA MET A 102 1.69 -2.35 10.48
C MET A 102 0.86 -1.34 9.68
N SER A 103 -0.46 -1.30 9.90
CA SER A 103 -1.31 -0.27 9.30
C SER A 103 -0.96 1.14 9.81
N TYR A 104 -0.56 1.29 11.08
CA TYR A 104 -0.12 2.58 11.64
C TYR A 104 1.26 2.97 11.12
N ALA A 105 2.19 2.02 11.04
CA ALA A 105 3.54 2.21 10.50
C ALA A 105 3.55 2.65 9.03
N ALA A 106 2.50 2.35 8.27
CA ALA A 106 2.34 2.80 6.89
C ALA A 106 1.93 4.28 6.78
N ARG A 107 1.28 4.88 7.79
CA ARG A 107 0.74 6.26 7.73
C ARG A 107 1.81 7.36 7.60
N PRO A 108 3.00 7.24 8.20
CA PRO A 108 4.10 8.18 7.98
C PRO A 108 4.76 8.06 6.61
N MET A 109 4.65 6.91 5.93
CA MET A 109 5.34 6.66 4.67
C MET A 109 4.86 7.59 3.55
N GLN A 110 5.79 8.00 2.69
CA GLN A 110 5.49 8.83 1.52
C GLN A 110 5.26 7.97 0.27
N LEU A 111 4.68 8.55 -0.78
CA LEU A 111 4.52 7.85 -2.04
C LEU A 111 5.86 7.80 -2.78
N ALA A 112 6.21 6.62 -3.30
CA ALA A 112 7.31 6.48 -4.24
C ALA A 112 6.92 7.10 -5.60
N SER A 113 7.84 7.84 -6.21
CA SER A 113 7.63 8.58 -7.45
C SER A 113 8.76 8.34 -8.45
N TYR A 114 8.40 8.31 -9.73
CA TYR A 114 9.36 8.42 -10.82
C TYR A 114 9.91 9.84 -10.90
N PHE A 115 11.16 9.97 -11.33
CA PHE A 115 11.81 11.25 -11.55
C PHE A 115 12.90 11.13 -12.62
N CYS A 116 13.26 12.26 -13.21
CA CYS A 116 14.40 12.40 -14.12
C CYS A 116 15.65 12.72 -13.29
N SER A 117 16.74 11.98 -13.51
CA SER A 117 18.00 12.22 -12.81
C SER A 117 18.56 13.63 -13.04
N GLY A 118 18.38 14.22 -14.23
CA GLY A 118 18.91 15.55 -14.55
C GLY A 118 18.28 16.73 -13.79
N GLU A 119 17.12 16.55 -13.16
CA GLU A 119 16.42 17.62 -12.42
C GLU A 119 16.39 17.41 -10.90
N THR A 120 16.99 16.32 -10.41
CA THR A 120 16.97 15.96 -8.99
C THR A 120 18.39 15.89 -8.47
N ASP A 121 18.60 16.39 -7.25
CA ASP A 121 19.90 16.26 -6.59
C ASP A 121 20.21 14.79 -6.29
N VAL A 122 21.49 14.42 -6.41
CA VAL A 122 21.96 13.03 -6.24
C VAL A 122 21.67 12.52 -4.82
N GLY A 123 21.67 13.41 -3.82
CA GLY A 123 21.31 13.08 -2.45
C GLY A 123 19.87 12.56 -2.27
N ASP A 124 18.97 12.89 -3.21
CA ASP A 124 17.54 12.59 -3.13
C ASP A 124 17.12 11.35 -3.95
N TYR A 125 18.06 10.59 -4.49
CA TYR A 125 17.74 9.42 -5.35
C TYR A 125 17.28 8.19 -4.57
N GLY A 126 17.55 8.18 -3.26
CA GLY A 126 17.37 7.02 -2.41
C GLY A 126 15.94 6.47 -2.38
N HIS A 127 15.84 5.15 -2.21
CA HIS A 127 14.58 4.45 -2.00
C HIS A 127 14.49 3.93 -0.57
N TYR A 128 13.92 4.72 0.35
CA TYR A 128 13.92 4.46 1.80
C TYR A 128 13.43 3.05 2.17
N ALA A 129 12.30 2.61 1.59
CA ALA A 129 11.70 1.31 1.93
C ALA A 129 12.50 0.10 1.41
N LEU A 130 13.32 0.29 0.37
CA LEU A 130 14.16 -0.77 -0.19
C LEU A 130 15.60 -0.69 0.32
N ALA A 131 15.95 0.39 1.05
CA ALA A 131 17.30 0.68 1.52
C ALA A 131 18.37 0.62 0.40
N VAL A 132 18.03 1.12 -0.81
CA VAL A 132 18.95 1.20 -1.95
C VAL A 132 19.14 2.65 -2.41
N PRO A 133 20.35 3.03 -2.88
CA PRO A 133 20.63 4.39 -3.32
C PRO A 133 20.03 4.71 -4.70
N LEU A 134 19.84 3.70 -5.55
CA LEU A 134 19.34 3.83 -6.90
C LEU A 134 18.33 2.73 -7.18
N TYR A 135 17.19 3.11 -7.78
CA TYR A 135 16.15 2.17 -8.16
C TYR A 135 15.37 2.69 -9.37
N THR A 136 14.88 1.77 -10.20
CA THR A 136 13.94 2.06 -11.29
C THR A 136 13.02 0.87 -11.51
N HIS A 137 12.09 0.96 -12.46
CA HIS A 137 11.33 -0.19 -12.93
C HIS A 137 11.79 -0.60 -14.32
N PHE A 138 12.08 -1.88 -14.49
CA PHE A 138 12.57 -2.46 -15.74
C PHE A 138 11.89 -3.78 -16.11
N THR A 139 11.46 -4.55 -15.12
CA THR A 139 11.04 -5.95 -15.24
C THR A 139 9.63 -6.19 -15.76
N SER A 140 8.87 -5.18 -16.19
CA SER A 140 7.48 -5.36 -16.64
C SER A 140 7.03 -4.37 -17.73
N PRO A 141 7.72 -4.29 -18.89
CA PRO A 141 7.40 -3.35 -19.97
C PRO A 141 6.01 -3.53 -20.58
N LEU A 142 5.44 -4.74 -20.53
CA LEU A 142 4.09 -4.99 -21.06
C LEU A 142 2.97 -4.22 -20.34
N ARG A 143 3.18 -3.85 -19.07
CA ARG A 143 2.15 -3.27 -18.20
C ARG A 143 2.57 -1.96 -17.53
N ARG A 144 3.76 -1.45 -17.83
CA ARG A 144 4.31 -0.21 -17.28
C ARG A 144 5.11 0.52 -18.35
N TYR A 145 4.66 1.72 -18.69
CA TYR A 145 5.36 2.59 -19.64
C TYR A 145 6.77 3.03 -19.18
N PRO A 146 7.03 3.31 -17.88
CA PRO A 146 8.38 3.63 -17.38
C PRO A 146 9.42 2.57 -17.74
N ASP A 147 9.05 1.29 -17.64
CA ASP A 147 9.93 0.19 -18.03
C ASP A 147 10.29 0.28 -19.53
N ILE A 148 9.37 0.65 -20.42
CA ILE A 148 9.68 0.83 -21.86
C ILE A 148 10.73 1.93 -22.05
N VAL A 149 10.62 3.04 -21.31
CA VAL A 149 11.61 4.13 -21.39
C VAL A 149 12.97 3.63 -20.91
N VAL A 150 13.03 2.91 -19.79
CA VAL A 150 14.27 2.30 -19.27
C VAL A 150 14.85 1.28 -20.26
N HIS A 151 14.02 0.46 -20.90
CA HIS A 151 14.44 -0.49 -21.95
C HIS A 151 15.09 0.23 -23.14
N ARG A 152 14.53 1.36 -23.60
CA ARG A 152 15.13 2.18 -24.67
C ARG A 152 16.49 2.75 -24.25
N THR A 153 16.58 3.29 -23.04
CA THR A 153 17.84 3.85 -22.51
C THR A 153 18.91 2.77 -22.35
N LEU A 154 18.55 1.57 -21.89
CA LEU A 154 19.47 0.43 -21.81
C LEU A 154 19.92 -0.08 -23.19
N ALA A 155 19.01 -0.15 -24.16
CA ALA A 155 19.37 -0.53 -25.53
C ALA A 155 20.36 0.47 -26.14
N ALA A 156 20.16 1.77 -25.90
CA ALA A 156 21.09 2.81 -26.31
C ALA A 156 22.46 2.65 -25.64
N ALA A 157 22.50 2.35 -24.33
CA ALA A 157 23.75 2.10 -23.60
C ALA A 157 24.53 0.92 -24.18
N LEU A 158 23.86 -0.21 -24.45
CA LEU A 158 24.47 -1.41 -25.01
C LEU A 158 25.00 -1.19 -26.43
N GLU A 159 24.27 -0.45 -27.27
CA GLU A 159 24.74 -0.13 -28.63
C GLU A 159 25.96 0.79 -28.60
N ALA A 160 25.92 1.84 -27.77
CA ALA A 160 27.03 2.78 -27.60
C ALA A 160 28.30 2.05 -27.14
N GLU A 161 28.19 1.15 -26.16
CA GLU A 161 29.29 0.30 -25.71
C GLU A 161 29.85 -0.55 -26.86
N GLY A 162 28.97 -1.20 -27.63
CA GLY A 162 29.39 -1.99 -28.79
C GLY A 162 30.13 -1.17 -29.86
N VAL A 163 29.69 0.05 -30.14
CA VAL A 163 30.36 0.97 -31.08
C VAL A 163 31.73 1.40 -30.55
N TYR A 164 31.78 1.81 -29.28
CA TYR A 164 33.01 2.25 -28.62
C TYR A 164 34.08 1.15 -28.62
N LEU A 165 33.72 -0.07 -28.19
CA LEU A 165 34.65 -1.20 -28.15
C LEU A 165 35.17 -1.59 -29.55
N ARG A 166 34.32 -1.50 -30.60
CA ARG A 166 34.76 -1.74 -31.99
C ARG A 166 35.78 -0.69 -32.45
N ARG A 167 35.54 0.59 -32.18
CA ARG A 167 36.48 1.67 -32.51
C ARG A 167 37.81 1.49 -31.78
N LYS A 168 37.78 1.19 -30.47
CA LYS A 168 38.99 0.96 -29.65
C LYS A 168 39.85 -0.20 -30.15
N ARG A 169 39.23 -1.28 -30.67
CA ARG A 169 39.94 -2.41 -31.29
C ARG A 169 40.62 -2.05 -32.60
N MET A 170 40.00 -1.21 -33.44
CA MET A 170 40.62 -0.76 -34.70
C MET A 170 41.83 0.16 -34.48
N LEU A 171 41.83 0.93 -33.39
CA LEU A 171 42.92 1.84 -33.01
C LEU A 171 44.14 1.13 -32.38
N GLY A 172 44.16 -0.20 -32.29
CA GLY A 172 45.36 -0.97 -31.92
C GLY A 172 45.77 -0.92 -30.44
N ASN A 173 44.97 -0.33 -29.55
CA ASN A 173 45.33 -0.11 -28.13
C ASN A 173 45.10 -1.33 -27.21
N VAL A 174 45.04 -2.58 -27.70
CA VAL A 174 44.87 -3.76 -26.84
C VAL A 174 45.67 -4.96 -27.34
N GLY A 175 46.55 -5.48 -26.47
CA GLY A 175 47.29 -6.73 -26.66
C GLY A 175 46.37 -7.95 -26.75
N ARG A 176 46.86 -8.97 -27.45
CA ARG A 176 46.15 -10.16 -27.96
C ARG A 176 45.46 -11.09 -26.94
N GLU A 177 45.31 -10.75 -25.66
CA GLU A 177 44.94 -11.73 -24.62
C GLU A 177 43.92 -11.31 -23.55
N GLY A 178 43.19 -10.19 -23.73
CA GLY A 178 42.10 -9.82 -22.81
C GLY A 178 40.76 -9.71 -23.53
N THR A 179 39.78 -10.53 -23.16
CA THR A 179 38.37 -10.28 -23.50
C THR A 179 38.02 -8.88 -23.00
N LEU A 180 37.97 -7.88 -23.89
CA LEU A 180 37.67 -6.50 -23.50
C LEU A 180 36.29 -6.51 -22.84
N GLY A 181 36.29 -6.43 -21.50
CA GLY A 181 35.08 -6.50 -20.69
C GLY A 181 34.16 -5.33 -21.02
N ARG A 182 32.87 -5.50 -20.73
CA ARG A 182 31.91 -4.40 -20.78
C ARG A 182 32.38 -3.29 -19.84
N CYS A 183 32.55 -2.07 -20.35
CA CYS A 183 33.10 -0.91 -19.64
C CYS A 183 32.03 0.09 -19.17
N PHE A 184 30.89 0.13 -19.86
CA PHE A 184 29.75 0.99 -19.55
C PHE A 184 28.67 0.20 -18.81
N THR A 185 28.40 -1.02 -19.26
CA THR A 185 27.30 -1.87 -18.76
C THR A 185 27.80 -3.05 -17.91
N GLY A 186 29.11 -3.18 -17.75
CA GLY A 186 29.74 -4.24 -16.97
C GLY A 186 29.76 -3.97 -15.46
N VAL A 187 30.22 -4.99 -14.72
CA VAL A 187 30.45 -4.90 -13.27
C VAL A 187 31.59 -3.93 -12.95
N HIS A 188 32.63 -3.93 -13.79
CA HIS A 188 33.70 -2.93 -13.74
C HIS A 188 33.28 -1.70 -14.55
N PHE A 189 33.09 -0.59 -13.84
CA PHE A 189 32.74 0.70 -14.41
C PHE A 189 33.93 1.66 -14.27
N ASP A 190 34.40 2.19 -15.39
CA ASP A 190 35.40 3.26 -15.42
C ASP A 190 34.75 4.57 -15.89
N LYS A 191 34.70 5.55 -14.98
CA LYS A 191 34.12 6.87 -15.24
C LYS A 191 34.91 7.63 -16.31
N TYR A 192 36.23 7.49 -16.34
CA TYR A 192 37.08 8.19 -17.32
C TYR A 192 36.83 7.69 -18.74
N GLU A 193 36.52 6.40 -18.90
CA GLU A 193 36.20 5.83 -20.22
C GLU A 193 34.87 6.32 -20.77
N ILE A 194 33.85 6.58 -19.93
CA ILE A 194 32.59 7.19 -20.39
C ILE A 194 32.77 8.66 -20.79
N GLU A 195 33.69 9.36 -20.13
CA GLU A 195 33.92 10.78 -20.35
C GLU A 195 34.80 11.09 -21.58
N CYS A 196 35.40 10.08 -22.22
CA CYS A 196 36.16 10.29 -23.44
C CYS A 196 35.26 10.73 -24.62
N ALA A 197 35.85 11.43 -25.59
CA ALA A 197 35.10 12.02 -26.69
C ALA A 197 34.41 10.93 -27.55
N GLU A 198 35.10 9.82 -27.78
CA GLU A 198 34.61 8.71 -28.59
C GLU A 198 33.43 8.00 -27.94
N ALA A 199 33.45 7.83 -26.61
CA ALA A 199 32.34 7.26 -25.85
C ALA A 199 31.13 8.19 -25.84
N ARG A 200 31.34 9.49 -25.63
CA ARG A 200 30.27 10.50 -25.66
C ARG A 200 29.58 10.59 -27.02
N GLU A 201 30.34 10.54 -28.11
CA GLU A 201 29.80 10.53 -29.47
C GLU A 201 28.96 9.28 -29.74
N ALA A 202 29.45 8.10 -29.30
CA ALA A 202 28.72 6.85 -29.43
C ALA A 202 27.41 6.86 -28.61
N LEU A 203 27.45 7.38 -27.37
CA LEU A 203 26.28 7.55 -26.51
C LEU A 203 25.27 8.52 -27.11
N ALA A 204 25.71 9.68 -27.62
CA ALA A 204 24.82 10.66 -28.26
C ALA A 204 24.13 10.09 -29.51
N SER A 205 24.90 9.38 -30.34
CA SER A 205 24.38 8.72 -31.55
C SER A 205 23.36 7.64 -31.21
N ALA A 206 23.64 6.81 -30.20
CA ALA A 206 22.71 5.79 -29.74
C ALA A 206 21.46 6.40 -29.11
N ALA A 207 21.58 7.45 -28.30
CA ALA A 207 20.45 8.15 -27.71
C ALA A 207 19.46 8.64 -28.78
N LEU A 208 19.97 9.23 -29.86
CA LEU A 208 19.15 9.67 -30.99
C LEU A 208 18.45 8.48 -31.68
N LYS A 209 19.18 7.40 -31.96
CA LYS A 209 18.65 6.20 -32.61
C LYS A 209 17.52 5.55 -31.81
N TYR A 210 17.69 5.41 -30.49
CA TYR A 210 16.71 4.77 -29.61
C TYR A 210 15.67 5.73 -29.04
N LYS A 211 15.71 7.01 -29.44
CA LYS A 211 14.80 8.07 -28.97
C LYS A 211 14.78 8.16 -27.44
N VAL A 212 15.97 8.19 -26.83
CA VAL A 212 16.12 8.44 -25.39
C VAL A 212 15.64 9.88 -25.12
N PRO A 213 14.63 10.09 -24.25
CA PRO A 213 14.11 11.42 -24.01
C PRO A 213 15.16 12.34 -23.37
N GLY A 214 15.15 13.62 -23.73
CA GLY A 214 15.92 14.66 -23.04
C GLY A 214 15.37 14.94 -21.64
N THR A 215 16.11 15.70 -20.84
CA THR A 215 15.81 15.96 -19.41
C THR A 215 14.39 16.46 -19.16
N GLU A 216 13.97 17.53 -19.84
CA GLU A 216 12.64 18.16 -19.68
C GLU A 216 11.51 17.18 -20.07
N THR A 217 11.60 16.60 -21.28
CA THR A 217 10.62 15.60 -21.73
C THR A 217 10.54 14.40 -20.80
N LEU A 218 11.68 13.97 -20.24
CA LEU A 218 11.72 12.84 -19.31
C LEU A 218 11.06 13.18 -17.97
N ALA A 219 11.19 14.43 -17.51
CA ALA A 219 10.51 14.92 -16.33
C ALA A 219 8.98 14.94 -16.51
N ASP A 220 8.50 15.41 -17.67
CA ASP A 220 7.07 15.35 -18.02
C ASP A 220 6.55 13.92 -18.05
N VAL A 221 7.32 13.01 -18.68
CA VAL A 221 6.99 11.57 -18.71
C VAL A 221 6.93 11.01 -17.28
N ALA A 222 7.87 11.37 -16.41
CA ALA A 222 7.88 10.93 -15.02
C ALA A 222 6.65 11.44 -14.25
N ALA A 223 6.31 12.72 -14.39
CA ALA A 223 5.14 13.34 -13.78
C ALA A 223 3.84 12.64 -14.24
N HIS A 224 3.68 12.45 -15.55
CA HIS A 224 2.53 11.73 -16.09
C HIS A 224 2.44 10.30 -15.57
N CYS A 225 3.56 9.56 -15.54
CA CYS A 225 3.58 8.20 -15.03
C CYS A 225 3.21 8.11 -13.54
N ASN A 226 3.58 9.11 -12.75
CA ASN A 226 3.18 9.21 -11.34
C ASN A 226 1.68 9.43 -11.19
N GLU A 227 1.12 10.38 -11.95
CA GLU A 227 -0.32 10.67 -11.95
C GLU A 227 -1.13 9.41 -12.34
N ARG A 228 -0.76 8.75 -13.44
CA ARG A 228 -1.44 7.52 -13.89
C ARG A 228 -1.28 6.39 -12.88
N LYS A 229 -0.14 6.27 -12.20
CA LYS A 229 0.07 5.27 -11.15
C LYS A 229 -0.84 5.52 -9.95
N LEU A 230 -1.02 6.78 -9.54
CA LEU A 230 -1.92 7.15 -8.46
C LEU A 230 -3.39 6.93 -8.86
N ALA A 231 -3.79 7.34 -10.05
CA ALA A 231 -5.13 7.08 -10.58
C ALA A 231 -5.44 5.57 -10.63
N THR A 232 -4.49 4.75 -11.05
CA THR A 232 -4.64 3.27 -11.07
C THR A 232 -4.86 2.72 -9.65
N ARG A 233 -4.19 3.27 -8.63
CA ARG A 233 -4.41 2.89 -7.23
C ARG A 233 -5.84 3.22 -6.80
N HIS A 234 -6.31 4.45 -7.07
CA HIS A 234 -7.68 4.85 -6.74
C HIS A 234 -8.73 3.96 -7.42
N VAL A 235 -8.54 3.60 -8.69
CA VAL A 235 -9.43 2.68 -9.41
C VAL A 235 -9.43 1.29 -8.77
N LYS A 236 -8.25 0.77 -8.40
CA LYS A 236 -8.15 -0.53 -7.74
C LYS A 236 -8.88 -0.52 -6.40
N ASP A 237 -8.66 0.48 -5.57
CA ASP A 237 -9.28 0.58 -4.25
C ASP A 237 -10.81 0.77 -4.37
N ALA A 238 -11.27 1.61 -5.31
CA ALA A 238 -12.69 1.75 -5.60
C ALA A 238 -13.34 0.45 -6.09
N THR A 239 -12.61 -0.33 -6.90
CA THR A 239 -13.06 -1.65 -7.38
C THR A 239 -13.14 -2.63 -6.21
N ASP A 240 -12.10 -2.72 -5.38
CA ASP A 240 -12.10 -3.59 -4.21
C ASP A 240 -13.27 -3.24 -3.25
N LYS A 241 -13.55 -1.94 -3.04
CA LYS A 241 -14.71 -1.47 -2.25
C LYS A 241 -16.03 -1.91 -2.87
N LEU A 242 -16.21 -1.73 -4.18
CA LEU A 242 -17.43 -2.10 -4.91
C LEU A 242 -17.69 -3.62 -4.80
N TYR A 243 -16.68 -4.45 -5.03
CA TYR A 243 -16.81 -5.90 -4.95
C TYR A 243 -17.19 -6.36 -3.53
N MET A 244 -16.56 -5.78 -2.51
CA MET A 244 -16.90 -6.05 -1.12
C MET A 244 -18.32 -5.59 -0.77
N TRP A 245 -18.74 -4.44 -1.26
CA TRP A 245 -20.10 -3.93 -1.07
C TRP A 245 -21.14 -4.88 -1.67
N VAL A 246 -20.94 -5.35 -2.91
CA VAL A 246 -21.84 -6.31 -3.57
C VAL A 246 -21.92 -7.62 -2.81
N LEU A 247 -20.78 -8.12 -2.31
CA LEU A 247 -20.71 -9.33 -1.51
C LEU A 247 -21.54 -9.21 -0.22
N LEU A 248 -21.42 -8.07 0.47
CA LEU A 248 -22.15 -7.79 1.70
C LEU A 248 -23.65 -7.58 1.46
N LYS A 249 -24.05 -6.91 0.37
CA LYS A 249 -25.48 -6.77 0.00
C LYS A 249 -26.15 -8.14 -0.22
N LYS A 250 -25.38 -9.15 -0.66
CA LYS A 250 -25.87 -10.52 -0.85
C LYS A 250 -25.88 -11.35 0.45
N LYS A 251 -24.84 -11.21 1.28
CA LYS A 251 -24.73 -11.96 2.56
C LYS A 251 -25.57 -11.34 3.69
N GLU A 252 -26.22 -10.20 3.44
CA GLU A 252 -27.00 -9.37 4.37
C GLU A 252 -26.18 -8.81 5.54
N ILE A 253 -25.62 -9.67 6.38
CA ILE A 253 -24.81 -9.29 7.54
C ILE A 253 -23.62 -10.24 7.68
N LEU A 254 -22.41 -9.69 7.85
CA LEU A 254 -21.20 -10.41 8.18
C LEU A 254 -20.77 -10.14 9.62
N TYR A 255 -20.84 -11.17 10.47
CA TYR A 255 -20.33 -11.08 11.84
C TYR A 255 -18.82 -11.30 11.89
N CYS A 256 -18.11 -10.43 12.61
CA CYS A 256 -16.66 -10.53 12.79
C CYS A 256 -16.18 -9.81 14.05
N GLU A 257 -14.93 -10.07 14.42
CA GLU A 257 -14.25 -9.39 15.51
C GLU A 257 -13.47 -8.19 15.00
N ALA A 258 -13.42 -7.14 15.82
CA ALA A 258 -12.73 -5.91 15.50
C ALA A 258 -11.98 -5.34 16.70
N ARG A 259 -10.81 -4.75 16.44
CA ARG A 259 -9.90 -4.18 17.44
C ARG A 259 -10.09 -2.67 17.53
N VAL A 260 -10.36 -2.15 18.72
CA VAL A 260 -10.61 -0.71 18.91
C VAL A 260 -9.31 0.08 18.84
N LEU A 261 -9.22 1.05 17.94
CA LEU A 261 -7.99 1.85 17.71
C LEU A 261 -8.07 3.27 18.22
N GLY A 262 -9.28 3.79 18.41
CA GLY A 262 -9.51 5.15 18.87
C GLY A 262 -10.80 5.26 19.66
N LEU A 263 -10.70 5.79 20.88
CA LEU A 263 -11.83 6.16 21.72
C LEU A 263 -11.95 7.68 21.73
N GLY A 264 -12.80 8.21 20.84
CA GLY A 264 -13.23 9.61 20.89
C GLY A 264 -14.60 9.73 21.55
N PRO A 265 -15.09 10.97 21.78
CA PRO A 265 -16.46 11.20 22.25
C PRO A 265 -17.55 10.66 21.30
N ARG A 266 -17.18 10.11 20.14
CA ARG A 266 -18.04 9.48 19.13
C ARG A 266 -17.43 8.18 18.51
N LEU A 267 -16.53 7.47 19.23
CA LEU A 267 -15.86 6.21 18.81
C LEU A 267 -15.29 6.24 17.37
N SER A 268 -14.01 6.59 17.22
CA SER A 268 -13.53 7.14 15.95
C SER A 268 -12.76 6.18 15.06
N ASP A 269 -12.32 5.01 15.51
CA ASP A 269 -11.56 4.09 14.65
C ASP A 269 -11.63 2.65 15.20
N VAL A 270 -12.10 1.71 14.40
CA VAL A 270 -12.04 0.28 14.68
C VAL A 270 -11.31 -0.42 13.54
N TYR A 271 -10.38 -1.31 13.87
CA TYR A 271 -9.71 -2.18 12.93
C TYR A 271 -10.47 -3.50 12.84
N ILE A 272 -11.06 -3.76 11.70
CA ILE A 272 -11.85 -4.97 11.52
C ILE A 272 -10.95 -6.09 11.01
N THR A 273 -10.75 -7.12 11.83
CA THR A 273 -10.18 -8.39 11.40
C THR A 273 -11.27 -9.24 10.78
N THR A 274 -11.76 -8.81 9.63
CA THR A 274 -12.39 -9.79 8.75
C THR A 274 -11.28 -10.53 8.03
N LYS A 275 -11.57 -11.75 7.55
CA LYS A 275 -10.75 -12.41 6.54
C LYS A 275 -10.54 -11.58 5.25
N TRP A 276 -10.97 -10.30 5.20
CA TRP A 276 -11.35 -9.61 3.97
C TRP A 276 -10.74 -8.24 3.73
N THR A 277 -10.15 -7.53 4.71
CA THR A 277 -9.26 -6.34 4.57
C THR A 277 -9.28 -5.51 5.86
N ALA A 278 -8.19 -4.77 6.13
CA ALA A 278 -8.16 -3.73 7.14
C ALA A 278 -9.08 -2.56 6.70
N LEU A 279 -10.28 -2.49 7.27
CA LEU A 279 -11.21 -1.39 7.07
C LEU A 279 -11.05 -0.40 8.23
N THR A 280 -10.87 0.88 7.91
CA THR A 280 -10.92 1.99 8.88
C THR A 280 -12.34 2.53 8.92
N ALA A 281 -12.77 2.99 10.09
CA ALA A 281 -14.17 3.21 10.37
C ALA A 281 -14.40 4.68 10.73
N GLU A 282 -15.01 5.45 9.82
CA GLU A 282 -15.34 6.87 10.03
C GLU A 282 -16.81 7.04 10.44
N TRP A 283 -17.07 7.81 11.49
CA TRP A 283 -18.43 8.03 11.98
C TRP A 283 -19.18 9.08 11.13
N LEU A 284 -20.31 8.71 10.53
CA LEU A 284 -21.22 9.67 9.89
C LEU A 284 -22.17 10.29 10.92
N ASP A 285 -22.03 11.60 11.13
CA ASP A 285 -22.80 12.36 12.12
C ASP A 285 -24.32 12.39 11.85
N THR A 286 -24.72 12.31 10.58
CA THR A 286 -26.13 12.41 10.14
C THR A 286 -26.91 11.11 10.30
N THR A 287 -26.25 9.96 10.17
CA THR A 287 -26.88 8.62 10.17
C THR A 287 -26.41 7.73 11.31
N SER A 288 -25.52 8.24 12.18
CA SER A 288 -25.04 7.50 13.36
C SER A 288 -24.41 6.15 13.01
N THR A 289 -23.71 6.12 11.88
CA THR A 289 -23.32 4.90 11.21
C THR A 289 -21.79 4.91 11.09
N LEU A 290 -21.14 3.81 11.48
CA LEU A 290 -19.69 3.65 11.32
C LEU A 290 -19.39 3.26 9.87
N LEU A 291 -18.95 4.21 9.07
CA LEU A 291 -18.66 4.06 7.65
C LEU A 291 -17.25 3.48 7.44
N LEU A 292 -17.19 2.31 6.84
CA LEU A 292 -15.95 1.59 6.57
C LEU A 292 -15.33 2.09 5.26
N SER A 293 -14.20 2.77 5.40
CA SER A 293 -13.33 3.17 4.30
C SER A 293 -12.16 2.19 4.19
N GLN A 294 -11.77 1.87 2.96
CA GLN A 294 -10.52 1.12 2.75
C GLN A 294 -9.33 2.01 3.10
N SER A 295 -8.35 1.42 3.78
CA SER A 295 -7.11 2.05 4.25
C SER A 295 -6.18 2.48 3.10
N THR A 296 -6.61 3.43 2.26
CA THR A 296 -5.81 3.97 1.16
C THR A 296 -6.14 5.42 0.79
N THR A 297 -6.48 6.31 1.74
CA THR A 297 -6.51 7.74 1.39
C THR A 297 -5.92 8.66 2.46
N THR A 298 -4.73 9.16 2.15
CA THR A 298 -4.19 10.42 2.67
C THR A 298 -4.98 11.58 2.07
N HIS A 299 -5.82 12.27 2.87
CA HIS A 299 -5.90 13.75 3.02
C HIS A 299 -7.21 14.22 3.69
N LYS A 300 -7.03 14.91 4.82
CA LYS A 300 -7.80 16.01 5.42
C LYS A 300 -9.33 16.08 5.19
N ARG A 301 -10.07 16.03 6.30
CA ARG A 301 -10.92 17.17 6.73
C ARG A 301 -10.66 17.53 8.19
N SER A 302 -10.05 18.70 8.36
CA SER A 302 -10.09 19.47 9.60
C SER A 302 -11.47 20.12 9.68
N THR A 303 -12.30 19.69 10.63
CA THR A 303 -13.44 20.49 11.09
C THR A 303 -13.42 20.54 12.61
N ARG A 304 -12.79 21.60 13.10
CA ARG A 304 -12.97 22.11 14.46
C ARG A 304 -14.25 22.95 14.45
N LYS A 305 -15.31 22.53 15.18
CA LYS A 305 -16.24 23.44 15.87
C LYS A 305 -17.25 22.71 16.76
N ASN A 306 -17.46 23.32 17.92
CA ASN A 306 -18.39 22.99 19.00
C ASN A 306 -19.83 22.79 18.51
N SER A 307 -20.51 21.77 19.04
CA SER A 307 -21.99 21.76 19.20
C SER A 307 -22.38 20.71 20.26
N PRO A 308 -23.54 20.87 20.95
CA PRO A 308 -23.83 20.20 22.21
C PRO A 308 -24.17 18.72 22.02
N SER A 309 -23.91 17.94 23.06
CA SER A 309 -24.22 16.52 23.19
C SER A 309 -25.66 16.21 22.75
N LYS A 310 -25.81 15.55 21.61
CA LYS A 310 -27.03 14.83 21.26
C LYS A 310 -26.81 13.36 21.59
N SER A 311 -27.53 12.84 22.58
CA SER A 311 -27.70 11.41 22.79
C SER A 311 -28.41 10.82 21.57
N LYS A 312 -27.96 9.64 21.15
CA LYS A 312 -28.50 8.89 20.00
C LYS A 312 -29.06 7.56 20.52
N THR A 313 -30.06 7.01 19.84
CA THR A 313 -30.75 5.80 20.30
C THR A 313 -29.87 4.56 20.08
N ILE A 314 -30.09 3.49 20.83
CA ILE A 314 -29.21 2.31 20.83
C ILE A 314 -29.20 1.59 19.48
N GLU A 315 -30.32 1.65 18.75
CA GLU A 315 -30.53 1.00 17.44
C GLU A 315 -29.67 1.62 16.33
N GLU A 316 -29.24 2.87 16.53
CA GLU A 316 -28.35 3.57 15.62
C GLU A 316 -26.89 3.10 15.77
N ILE A 317 -26.47 2.72 16.98
CA ILE A 317 -25.07 2.45 17.35
C ILE A 317 -24.78 0.94 17.45
N ALA A 318 -25.78 0.16 17.85
CA ALA A 318 -25.69 -1.28 18.08
C ALA A 318 -26.83 -2.01 17.35
N LEU A 319 -26.51 -3.15 16.76
CA LEU A 319 -27.52 -4.08 16.29
C LEU A 319 -27.94 -4.94 17.48
N VAL A 320 -29.14 -4.70 18.00
CA VAL A 320 -29.77 -5.51 19.06
C VAL A 320 -30.63 -6.56 18.37
N VAL A 321 -30.27 -7.82 18.52
CA VAL A 321 -31.05 -8.94 17.95
C VAL A 321 -31.68 -9.70 19.10
N ASN A 322 -33.00 -9.87 19.07
CA ASN A 322 -33.71 -10.75 19.98
C ASN A 322 -33.55 -12.21 19.49
N PRO A 323 -33.03 -13.15 20.30
CA PRO A 323 -32.92 -14.55 19.92
C PRO A 323 -34.23 -15.18 19.42
N ALA A 324 -35.39 -14.67 19.85
CA ALA A 324 -36.70 -15.14 19.42
C ALA A 324 -37.03 -14.81 17.95
N GLU A 325 -36.38 -13.81 17.36
CA GLU A 325 -36.57 -13.38 15.96
C GLU A 325 -35.66 -14.15 14.98
N LEU A 326 -34.68 -14.90 15.48
CA LEU A 326 -33.73 -15.70 14.70
C LEU A 326 -34.25 -17.12 14.35
N LYS A 327 -35.57 -17.34 14.36
CA LYS A 327 -36.14 -18.67 14.08
C LYS A 327 -35.94 -19.08 12.62
N LEU A 328 -34.96 -19.97 12.45
CA LEU A 328 -34.88 -20.96 11.38
C LEU A 328 -36.21 -21.71 11.22
N ASP A 329 -36.61 -21.90 9.97
CA ASP A 329 -37.63 -22.85 9.54
C ASP A 329 -37.37 -24.24 10.14
N MET A 330 -38.02 -24.56 11.26
CA MET A 330 -38.29 -25.93 11.68
C MET A 330 -39.63 -25.97 12.42
N ASN A 331 -40.57 -26.68 11.81
CA ASN A 331 -41.85 -27.07 12.40
C ASN A 331 -41.64 -27.80 13.73
N SER A 332 -42.02 -27.19 14.85
CA SER A 332 -42.65 -27.92 15.97
C SER A 332 -43.36 -26.97 16.94
N GLU A 333 -44.48 -27.45 17.46
CA GLU A 333 -45.46 -26.77 18.28
C GLU A 333 -44.95 -26.34 19.68
N ALA A 334 -45.71 -25.38 20.24
CA ALA A 334 -45.78 -24.93 21.64
C ALA A 334 -44.61 -24.07 22.19
N ILE A 335 -44.91 -22.80 22.47
CA ILE A 335 -44.19 -21.97 23.45
C ILE A 335 -45.21 -21.52 24.52
N PRO A 336 -44.95 -21.75 25.81
CA PRO A 336 -45.75 -21.17 26.90
C PRO A 336 -45.40 -19.68 27.08
N ASN A 337 -46.41 -18.90 27.46
CA ASN A 337 -46.36 -17.46 27.79
C ASN A 337 -44.98 -16.95 28.25
N THR A 338 -44.28 -16.25 27.36
CA THR A 338 -43.12 -15.44 27.73
C THR A 338 -43.60 -14.11 28.28
N THR A 339 -43.38 -13.89 29.58
CA THR A 339 -43.53 -12.59 30.23
C THR A 339 -42.73 -11.53 29.48
N ASN A 340 -43.29 -10.31 29.37
CA ASN A 340 -42.59 -9.10 28.94
C ASN A 340 -41.42 -8.82 29.91
N ASN A 341 -40.28 -9.49 29.70
CA ASN A 341 -39.05 -9.13 30.37
C ASN A 341 -38.47 -7.92 29.64
N GLU A 342 -38.43 -6.76 30.31
CA GLU A 342 -37.68 -5.61 29.82
C GLU A 342 -36.22 -6.02 29.57
N PRO A 343 -35.61 -5.64 28.43
CA PRO A 343 -34.22 -5.98 28.15
C PRO A 343 -33.31 -5.47 29.27
N ALA A 344 -32.64 -6.38 29.97
CA ALA A 344 -31.66 -6.04 30.98
C ALA A 344 -30.41 -5.50 30.28
N PHE A 345 -30.21 -4.18 30.34
CA PHE A 345 -29.05 -3.52 29.76
C PHE A 345 -27.86 -3.65 30.71
N PHE A 346 -26.87 -4.49 30.35
CA PHE A 346 -25.57 -4.48 31.03
C PHE A 346 -24.69 -3.36 30.44
N PRO A 347 -24.04 -2.52 31.28
CA PRO A 347 -23.12 -1.52 30.79
C PRO A 347 -21.89 -2.18 30.15
N LEU A 348 -21.69 -1.97 28.85
CA LEU A 348 -20.50 -2.42 28.14
C LEU A 348 -19.41 -1.35 28.21
N THR A 349 -18.27 -1.69 28.83
CA THR A 349 -17.07 -0.83 28.80
C THR A 349 -16.15 -1.27 27.67
N VAL A 350 -15.90 -0.37 26.71
CA VAL A 350 -14.97 -0.62 25.59
C VAL A 350 -13.63 0.02 25.89
N HIS A 351 -12.55 -0.75 25.81
CA HIS A 351 -11.19 -0.27 26.06
C HIS A 351 -10.41 -0.09 24.74
N LEU A 352 -9.38 0.76 24.78
CA LEU A 352 -8.47 0.88 23.65
C LEU A 352 -7.75 -0.47 23.45
N LEU A 353 -7.64 -0.93 22.20
CA LEU A 353 -7.11 -2.23 21.82
C LEU A 353 -7.89 -3.44 22.36
N SER A 354 -9.11 -3.26 22.90
CA SER A 354 -9.99 -4.42 23.13
C SER A 354 -10.55 -4.94 21.82
N THR A 355 -10.80 -6.24 21.77
CA THR A 355 -11.54 -6.87 20.68
C THR A 355 -13.04 -6.80 20.99
N ILE A 356 -13.85 -6.40 20.01
CA ILE A 356 -15.30 -6.31 20.11
C ILE A 356 -15.98 -7.04 18.93
N PRO A 357 -17.12 -7.70 19.17
CA PRO A 357 -17.91 -8.30 18.11
C PRO A 357 -18.68 -7.22 17.34
N ILE A 358 -18.66 -7.31 16.02
CA ILE A 358 -19.35 -6.38 15.14
C ILE A 358 -20.11 -7.10 14.02
N ALA A 359 -21.14 -6.45 13.53
CA ALA A 359 -21.89 -6.80 12.34
C ALA A 359 -21.54 -5.83 11.21
N VAL A 360 -21.08 -6.35 10.08
CA VAL A 360 -20.73 -5.58 8.88
C VAL A 360 -21.78 -5.79 7.80
N HIS A 361 -22.33 -4.71 7.27
CA HIS A 361 -23.36 -4.76 6.22
C HIS A 361 -23.18 -3.63 5.20
N ALA A 362 -23.74 -3.83 4.01
CA ALA A 362 -23.75 -2.83 2.95
C ALA A 362 -24.92 -1.85 3.14
N ILE A 363 -24.70 -0.56 2.86
CA ILE A 363 -25.75 0.47 2.80
C ILE A 363 -25.66 1.25 1.48
N GLY A 364 -26.77 1.90 1.09
CA GLY A 364 -26.85 2.74 -0.10
C GLY A 364 -27.11 1.95 -1.39
N GLY A 365 -26.78 2.54 -2.55
CA GLY A 365 -26.85 1.90 -3.87
C GLY A 365 -28.15 2.07 -4.65
N ASP A 366 -29.25 2.49 -4.02
CA ASP A 366 -30.53 2.70 -4.73
C ASP A 366 -30.68 4.12 -5.30
N ASP A 367 -29.88 5.09 -4.81
CA ASP A 367 -29.69 6.47 -5.32
C ASP A 367 -28.56 7.24 -4.58
N GLY A 368 -27.98 6.66 -3.51
CA GLY A 368 -26.91 7.24 -2.68
C GLY A 368 -25.55 6.56 -2.83
N PRO A 369 -24.49 7.12 -2.22
CA PRO A 369 -23.13 6.55 -2.29
C PRO A 369 -23.09 5.12 -1.72
N LEU A 370 -22.25 4.29 -2.34
CA LEU A 370 -22.01 2.91 -1.91
C LEU A 370 -21.10 2.91 -0.68
N ASP A 371 -21.64 2.49 0.46
CA ASP A 371 -20.91 2.43 1.71
C ASP A 371 -21.07 1.10 2.43
N ILE A 372 -20.02 0.76 3.18
CA ILE A 372 -19.96 -0.44 4.01
C ILE A 372 -19.98 0.05 5.45
N VAL A 373 -20.73 -0.61 6.32
CA VAL A 373 -20.94 -0.16 7.70
C VAL A 373 -20.58 -1.26 8.67
N ALA A 374 -20.03 -0.89 9.82
CA ALA A 374 -19.94 -1.77 10.98
C ALA A 374 -20.82 -1.26 12.12
N ARG A 375 -21.52 -2.17 12.81
CA ARG A 375 -22.24 -1.88 14.04
C ARG A 375 -21.79 -2.84 15.13
N LEU A 376 -21.80 -2.39 16.37
CA LEU A 376 -21.55 -3.27 17.50
C LEU A 376 -22.64 -4.35 17.53
N TYR A 377 -22.23 -5.62 17.64
CA TYR A 377 -23.16 -6.73 17.75
C TYR A 377 -23.27 -7.15 19.22
N ILE A 378 -24.47 -7.05 19.79
CA ILE A 378 -24.75 -7.49 21.16
C ILE A 378 -25.93 -8.45 21.11
N SER A 379 -25.72 -9.69 21.56
CA SER A 379 -26.80 -10.65 21.80
C SER A 379 -27.20 -10.60 23.26
N SER A 380 -28.47 -10.31 23.56
CA SER A 380 -29.00 -10.48 24.92
C SER A 380 -29.30 -11.97 25.14
N TYR A 381 -28.56 -12.60 26.04
CA TYR A 381 -28.95 -13.89 26.58
C TYR A 381 -29.93 -13.64 27.72
N PHE A 382 -31.23 -13.77 27.45
CA PHE A 382 -32.17 -14.14 28.50
C PHE A 382 -32.11 -15.67 28.59
N HIS A 383 -31.54 -16.18 29.68
CA HIS A 383 -31.69 -17.57 30.08
C HIS A 383 -32.99 -17.77 30.85
#